data_AF-A0A1J6KTU6-F1
#
_entry.id   AF-A0A1J6KTU6-F1
#
_cell.length_a   1.000
_cell.length_b   1.000
_cell.length_c   1.000
_cell.angle_alpha   90.00
_cell.angle_beta   90.00
_cell.angle_gamma   90.00
#
_symmetry.space_group_name_H-M   'P 1'
#
loop_
_entity.id
_entity.type
_entity.pdbx_description
1 polymer ?
#
loop_
_entity_poly.entity_id
_entity_poly.type
_entity_poly.pdbx_seq_one_letter_code
_entity_poly.pdbx_strand_id
1 'polypeptide(L)'
;MFLIDKSAKELKEGFLENTGVVDNYPYPVELNNILQRKFMFKVIVKRENIHLQKEVYSVVKLTDEEQLINKYSLDQPLHDLTDPDFNNNQVLNREKECE
;
A
#
# COMPACT_ATOMS: atom_id res chain seq x y z
N MET A 1 -14.82 8.35 -4.83
CA MET A 1 -14.17 9.19 -3.81
C MET A 1 -12.93 9.84 -4.41
N PHE A 2 -12.64 11.07 -3.99
CA PHE A 2 -11.45 11.83 -4.34
C PHE A 2 -10.58 12.02 -3.09
N LEU A 3 -9.26 11.90 -3.24
CA LEU A 3 -8.31 12.08 -2.14
C LEU A 3 -8.18 13.58 -1.77
N ILE A 4 -8.21 14.40 -2.81
CA ILE A 4 -8.17 15.86 -2.77
C ILE A 4 -9.36 16.30 -3.62
N ASP A 5 -10.25 17.12 -3.09
CA ASP A 5 -11.44 17.63 -3.79
C ASP A 5 -11.09 18.72 -4.83
N LYS A 6 -10.04 18.46 -5.62
CA LYS A 6 -9.61 19.23 -6.79
C LYS A 6 -9.07 18.28 -7.85
N SER A 7 -9.26 18.63 -9.11
CA SER A 7 -8.62 17.95 -10.23
C SER A 7 -7.11 18.24 -10.25
N ALA A 8 -6.36 17.36 -10.92
CA ALA A 8 -4.92 17.58 -11.14
C ALA A 8 -4.63 18.89 -11.89
N LYS A 9 -5.55 19.34 -12.75
CA LYS A 9 -5.44 20.60 -13.49
C LYS A 9 -5.55 21.79 -12.54
N GLU A 10 -6.59 21.83 -11.70
CA GLU A 10 -6.80 22.90 -10.73
C GLU A 10 -5.67 22.99 -9.71
N LEU A 11 -5.13 21.84 -9.28
CA LEU A 11 -3.95 21.81 -8.43
C LEU A 11 -2.75 22.46 -9.13
N LYS A 12 -2.45 22.04 -10.37
CA LYS A 12 -1.33 22.58 -11.16
C LYS A 12 -1.45 24.09 -11.41
N GLU A 13 -2.63 24.57 -11.76
CA GLU A 13 -2.88 26.00 -12.00
C GLU A 13 -2.76 26.82 -10.72
N GLY A 14 -3.32 26.35 -9.60
CA GLY A 14 -3.20 27.01 -8.30
C GLY A 14 -1.77 27.13 -7.78
N PHE A 15 -0.87 26.21 -8.14
CA PHE A 15 0.57 26.36 -7.83
C PHE A 15 1.22 27.50 -8.63
N LEU A 16 0.92 27.60 -9.93
CA LEU A 16 1.51 28.59 -10.83
C LEU A 16 1.06 30.02 -10.47
N GLU A 17 -0.19 30.20 -10.05
CA GLU A 17 -0.72 31.51 -9.65
C GLU A 17 -0.11 32.03 -8.34
N ASN A 18 0.27 31.14 -7.42
CA ASN A 18 0.85 31.51 -6.13
C ASN A 18 2.38 31.69 -6.13
N THR A 19 3.07 31.26 -7.20
CA THR A 19 4.55 31.30 -7.30
C THR A 19 5.00 32.21 -8.43
N GLY A 20 4.84 33.52 -8.26
CA GLY A 20 5.47 34.52 -9.15
C GLY A 20 7.01 34.54 -9.08
N VAL A 21 7.64 33.66 -8.29
CA VAL A 21 9.10 33.57 -8.09
C VAL A 21 9.53 32.10 -8.04
N VAL A 22 10.57 31.79 -8.82
CA VAL A 22 10.90 30.48 -9.40
C VAL A 22 11.47 29.41 -8.45
N ASP A 23 11.75 29.69 -7.18
CA ASP A 23 12.55 28.74 -6.37
C ASP A 23 11.90 28.22 -5.07
N ASN A 24 10.70 28.68 -4.71
CA ASN A 24 10.00 28.18 -3.52
C ASN A 24 8.62 27.66 -3.92
N TYR A 25 8.49 26.34 -4.11
CA TYR A 25 7.18 25.70 -4.12
C TYR A 25 6.68 25.64 -2.66
N PRO A 26 5.74 26.51 -2.25
CA PRO A 26 5.20 26.43 -0.90
C PRO A 26 4.49 25.08 -0.72
N TYR A 27 4.39 24.64 0.53
CA TYR A 27 3.59 23.46 0.87
C TYR A 27 2.16 23.62 0.29
N PRO A 28 1.66 22.65 -0.49
CA PRO A 28 0.30 22.70 -1.00
C PRO A 28 -0.72 22.53 0.11
N VAL A 29 -1.45 23.60 0.39
CA VAL A 29 -2.48 23.62 1.43
C VAL A 29 -3.59 22.59 1.18
N GLU A 30 -3.82 22.18 -0.06
CA GLU A 30 -4.77 21.13 -0.43
C GLU A 30 -4.40 19.75 0.14
N LEU A 31 -3.12 19.50 0.46
CA LEU A 31 -2.72 18.28 1.17
C LEU A 31 -3.26 18.26 2.61
N ASN A 32 -3.71 19.38 3.16
CA ASN A 32 -4.37 19.37 4.46
C ASN A 32 -5.67 18.53 4.44
N ASN A 33 -6.29 18.36 3.26
CA ASN A 33 -7.52 17.57 3.11
C ASN A 33 -7.34 16.08 3.35
N ILE A 34 -6.10 15.58 3.37
CA ILE A 34 -5.80 14.16 3.66
C ILE A 34 -5.30 13.92 5.09
N LEU A 35 -5.00 14.99 5.83
CA LEU A 35 -4.51 14.86 7.20
C LEU A 35 -5.56 14.22 8.09
N GLN A 36 -5.12 13.31 8.97
CA GLN A 36 -5.96 12.61 9.96
C GLN A 36 -7.12 11.80 9.36
N ARG A 37 -7.13 11.54 8.05
CA ARG A 37 -8.12 10.69 7.40
C ARG A 37 -7.60 9.25 7.30
N LYS A 38 -8.51 8.29 7.48
CA LYS A 38 -8.22 6.88 7.28
C LYS A 38 -8.77 6.44 5.93
N PHE A 39 -7.95 5.71 5.20
CA PHE A 39 -8.29 5.14 3.91
C PHE A 39 -7.84 3.69 3.86
N MET A 40 -8.58 2.86 3.14
CA MET A 40 -8.13 1.54 2.74
C MET A 40 -7.78 1.56 1.25
N PHE A 41 -6.61 1.00 0.93
CA PHE A 41 -6.08 0.99 -0.44
C PHE A 41 -6.07 -0.43 -1.00
N LYS A 42 -6.52 -0.58 -2.24
CA LYS A 42 -6.17 -1.74 -3.06
C LYS A 42 -4.86 -1.42 -3.76
N VAL A 43 -3.83 -2.21 -3.47
CA VAL A 43 -2.50 -2.07 -4.09
C VAL A 43 -2.20 -3.21 -5.05
N ILE A 44 -1.31 -2.96 -6.01
CA ILE A 44 -0.65 -4.01 -6.80
C ILE A 44 0.70 -4.30 -6.14
N VAL A 45 0.91 -5.56 -5.76
CA VAL A 45 2.21 -6.08 -5.34
C VAL A 45 2.83 -6.81 -6.51
N LYS A 46 3.97 -6.33 -7.01
CA LYS A 46 4.69 -7.01 -8.10
C LYS A 46 5.73 -7.96 -7.51
N ARG A 47 6.09 -8.99 -8.28
CA ARG A 47 7.15 -9.93 -7.90
C ARG A 47 8.49 -9.22 -7.63
N GLU A 48 8.82 -8.22 -8.43
CA GLU A 48 10.01 -7.39 -8.26
C GLU A 48 10.04 -6.63 -6.93
N ASN A 49 8.88 -6.28 -6.35
CA ASN A 49 8.81 -5.64 -5.04
C ASN A 49 9.32 -6.58 -3.94
N ILE A 50 8.96 -7.86 -4.03
CA ILE A 50 9.34 -8.87 -3.04
C ILE A 50 10.83 -9.21 -3.17
N HIS A 51 11.30 -9.49 -4.39
CA HIS A 51 12.67 -9.93 -4.63
C HIS A 51 13.70 -8.85 -4.31
N LEU A 52 13.37 -7.59 -4.61
CA LEU A 52 14.24 -6.45 -4.36
C LEU A 52 13.96 -5.75 -3.03
N GLN A 53 13.04 -6.30 -2.21
CA GLN A 53 12.58 -5.69 -0.96
C GLN A 53 12.20 -4.21 -1.13
N LYS A 54 11.54 -3.89 -2.24
CA LYS A 54 11.06 -2.54 -2.54
C LYS A 54 9.69 -2.33 -1.95
N GLU A 55 9.61 -1.48 -0.94
CA GLU A 55 8.37 -1.05 -0.27
C GLU A 55 7.59 0.01 -1.08
N VAL A 56 7.61 -0.08 -2.41
CA VAL A 56 6.93 0.86 -3.30
C VAL A 56 5.78 0.17 -3.99
N TYR A 57 4.56 0.51 -3.61
CA TYR A 57 3.33 -0.12 -4.10
C TYR A 57 2.46 0.86 -4.87
N SER A 58 1.85 0.39 -5.96
CA SER A 58 0.91 1.20 -6.74
C SER A 58 -0.51 1.02 -6.21
N VAL A 59 -1.14 2.11 -5.79
CA VAL A 59 -2.57 2.14 -5.43
C VAL A 59 -3.42 2.16 -6.69
N VAL A 60 -4.39 1.24 -6.80
CA VAL A 60 -5.32 1.17 -7.94
C VAL A 60 -6.76 1.51 -7.59
N LYS A 61 -7.13 1.37 -6.31
CA LYS A 61 -8.42 1.82 -5.77
C LYS A 61 -8.23 2.25 -4.32
N LEU A 62 -9.09 3.14 -3.86
CA LEU A 62 -9.12 3.59 -2.47
C LEU A 62 -10.57 3.74 -1.99
N THR A 63 -10.77 3.60 -0.69
CA THR A 63 -12.06 3.76 -0.01
C THR A 63 -11.86 4.31 1.41
N ASP A 64 -12.86 5.02 1.93
CA ASP A 64 -12.94 5.62 3.27
C ASP A 64 -14.15 5.06 4.03
N GLU A 65 -14.74 3.97 3.51
CA GLU A 65 -15.89 3.30 4.08
C GLU A 65 -15.52 2.74 5.46
N GLU A 66 -16.04 3.41 6.51
CA GLU A 66 -15.70 3.14 7.90
C GLU A 66 -15.98 1.69 8.31
N GLN A 67 -17.10 1.11 7.86
CA GLN A 67 -17.44 -0.29 8.15
C GLN A 67 -16.36 -1.25 7.66
N LEU A 68 -15.85 -0.99 6.46
CA LEU A 68 -14.83 -1.81 5.82
C LEU A 68 -13.48 -1.59 6.49
N ILE A 69 -13.12 -0.34 6.78
CA ILE A 69 -11.88 0.00 7.49
C ILE A 69 -11.87 -0.66 8.88
N ASN A 70 -12.95 -0.53 9.65
CA ASN A 70 -13.04 -1.08 11.01
C ASN A 70 -12.98 -2.60 11.01
N LYS A 71 -13.57 -3.27 10.02
CA LYS A 71 -13.49 -4.73 9.85
C LYS A 71 -12.04 -5.23 9.74
N TYR A 72 -11.19 -4.48 9.05
CA TYR A 72 -9.78 -4.85 8.82
C TYR A 72 -8.78 -4.12 9.73
N SER A 73 -9.25 -3.17 10.56
CA SER A 73 -8.43 -2.44 11.54
C SER A 73 -8.39 -3.12 12.91
N LEU A 74 -9.11 -4.23 13.10
CA LEU A 74 -9.00 -5.01 14.33
C LEU A 74 -7.56 -5.48 14.47
N ASP A 75 -6.93 -5.13 15.60
CA ASP A 75 -5.65 -5.68 16.04
C ASP A 75 -5.76 -7.20 16.07
N GLN A 76 -5.43 -7.88 14.98
CA GLN A 76 -5.10 -9.29 15.08
C GLN A 76 -3.94 -9.36 16.08
N PRO A 77 -4.06 -10.15 17.16
CA PRO A 77 -2.90 -10.42 17.98
C PRO A 77 -1.81 -10.94 17.05
N LEU A 78 -0.62 -10.33 17.10
CA LEU A 78 0.59 -10.76 16.39
C LEU A 78 1.12 -12.10 16.96
N HIS A 79 0.23 -13.00 17.36
CA HIS A 79 0.51 -14.28 17.97
C HIS A 79 -0.33 -15.31 17.22
N ASP A 80 0.27 -15.87 16.17
CA ASP A 80 -0.08 -17.11 15.44
C ASP A 80 0.16 -17.02 13.92
N LEU A 81 1.02 -16.09 13.47
CA LEU A 81 1.80 -16.35 12.26
C LEU A 81 2.88 -17.38 12.61
N THR A 82 2.46 -18.64 12.78
CA THR A 82 3.38 -19.77 12.68
C THR A 82 3.97 -19.70 11.28
N ASP A 83 5.27 -19.46 11.21
CA ASP A 83 6.04 -19.47 9.98
C ASP A 83 5.69 -20.77 9.22
N PRO A 84 5.14 -20.72 7.99
CA PRO A 84 4.94 -21.94 7.23
C PRO A 84 6.32 -22.50 6.95
N ASP A 85 6.69 -23.55 7.69
CA ASP A 85 7.94 -24.26 7.56
C ASP A 85 8.00 -24.86 6.14
N PHE A 86 8.57 -24.12 5.19
CA PHE A 86 8.79 -24.55 3.82
C PHE A 86 9.96 -25.54 3.76
N ASN A 87 9.89 -26.62 4.55
CA ASN A 87 10.88 -27.69 4.51
C ASN A 87 10.30 -28.90 3.76
N ASN A 88 10.20 -28.78 2.43
CA ASN A 88 9.80 -29.88 1.53
C ASN A 88 10.95 -30.85 1.24
N ASN A 89 11.71 -31.27 2.25
CA ASN A 89 12.73 -32.30 2.12
C ASN A 89 12.64 -33.33 3.26
N GLN A 90 11.61 -34.19 3.20
CA GLN A 90 11.69 -35.61 3.58
C GLN A 90 10.30 -36.28 3.51
N VAL A 91 10.02 -36.93 2.38
CA VAL A 91 9.29 -38.21 2.41
C VAL A 91 10.28 -39.27 1.93
N LEU A 92 11.10 -39.73 2.88
CA LEU A 92 11.79 -40.99 2.80
C LEU A 92 10.77 -42.10 3.12
N ASN A 93 10.45 -42.93 2.13
CA ASN A 93 10.06 -44.35 2.19
C ASN A 93 9.51 -44.69 0.79
N ARG A 94 9.96 -45.71 0.06
CA ARG A 94 10.21 -47.11 0.46
C ARG A 94 10.92 -47.85 -0.67
N GLU A 95 11.81 -48.79 -0.30
CA GLU A 95 12.10 -50.07 -0.96
C GLU A 95 12.49 -50.08 -2.46
N LYS A 96 13.80 -50.18 -2.71
CA LYS A 96 14.34 -50.92 -3.86
C LYS A 96 15.20 -52.07 -3.32
N GLU A 97 14.67 -53.29 -3.41
CA GLU A 97 15.47 -54.50 -3.57
C GLU A 97 15.02 -55.17 -4.86
N CYS A 98 15.93 -55.20 -5.83
CA CYS A 98 15.89 -56.04 -7.03
C CYS A 98 17.34 -56.35 -7.35
N GLU A 99 17.83 -57.50 -6.89
CA GLU A 99 18.65 -58.44 -7.66
C GLU A 99 18.57 -59.83 -7.04
#